data_AF-A0AAV6PGN9-F1
#
_entry.id   AF-A0AAV6PGN9-F1
#
_cell.length_a   1.000
_cell.length_b   1.000
_cell.length_c   1.000
_cell.angle_alpha   90.00
_cell.angle_beta   90.00
_cell.angle_gamma   90.00
#
_symmetry.space_group_name_H-M   'P 1'
#
loop_
_entity.id
_entity.type
_entity.pdbx_description
1 polymer ?
#
loop_
_entity_poly.entity_id
_entity_poly.type
_entity_poly.pdbx_seq_one_letter_code
_entity_poly.pdbx_strand_id
1 'polypeptide(L)'
;MILKGQIQDAIALINSLHPELLDTNRYLYFHLQQQHLIELIRLRETEAALEFAQSQLAEQGEESRECLTEMERTLALLAFDNPEESPFGDLLNMMQRQKVWSEVNQCVLDYENRESTPKLAKLLKLLLWAQNELDQKKVKYPKMTDLSKGTIEDPK
;
A
#
# COMPACT_ATOMS: atom_id res chain seq x y z
N MET A 1 3.84 7.39 -11.55
CA MET A 1 2.76 8.35 -11.25
C MET A 1 3.15 9.22 -10.07
N ILE A 2 3.39 8.65 -8.88
CA ILE A 2 3.77 9.40 -7.66
C ILE A 2 4.99 10.31 -7.86
N LEU A 3 6.13 9.76 -8.34
CA LEU A 3 7.34 10.57 -8.58
C LEU A 3 7.15 11.69 -9.62
N LYS A 4 6.14 11.57 -10.48
CA LYS A 4 5.76 12.58 -11.48
C LYS A 4 4.77 13.62 -10.95
N GLY A 5 4.35 13.52 -9.68
CA GLY A 5 3.32 14.39 -9.09
C GLY A 5 1.88 14.04 -9.48
N GLN A 6 1.68 12.94 -10.23
CA GLN A 6 0.35 12.47 -10.65
C GLN A 6 -0.27 11.60 -9.55
N ILE A 7 -0.69 12.22 -8.45
CA ILE A 7 -1.12 11.49 -7.25
C ILE A 7 -2.52 10.89 -7.41
N GLN A 8 -3.48 11.63 -7.97
CA GLN A 8 -4.83 11.13 -8.18
C GLN A 8 -4.86 9.91 -9.12
N ASP A 9 -4.07 9.95 -10.20
CA ASP A 9 -3.95 8.79 -11.08
C ASP A 9 -3.31 7.59 -10.37
N ALA A 10 -2.36 7.83 -9.46
CA ALA A 10 -1.77 6.77 -8.64
C ALA A 10 -2.80 6.15 -7.69
N ILE A 11 -3.64 6.97 -7.04
CA ILE A 11 -4.72 6.50 -6.17
C ILE A 11 -5.73 5.68 -6.97
N ALA A 12 -6.17 6.17 -8.12
CA ALA A 12 -7.10 5.46 -9.00
C ALA A 12 -6.51 4.11 -9.46
N LEU A 13 -5.23 4.08 -9.82
CA LEU A 13 -4.54 2.84 -10.18
C LEU A 13 -4.45 1.86 -9.00
N ILE A 14 -4.06 2.34 -7.81
CA ILE A 14 -4.01 1.52 -6.60
C ILE A 14 -5.38 0.92 -6.30
N ASN A 15 -6.45 1.72 -6.31
CA ASN A 15 -7.81 1.22 -6.06
C ASN A 15 -8.29 0.24 -7.15
N SER A 16 -7.83 0.41 -8.40
CA SER A 16 -8.17 -0.53 -9.48
C SER A 16 -7.47 -1.89 -9.33
N LEU A 17 -6.25 -1.91 -8.79
CA LEU A 17 -5.44 -3.12 -8.64
C LEU A 17 -5.64 -3.80 -7.28
N HIS A 18 -5.82 -3.00 -6.22
CA HIS A 18 -5.92 -3.41 -4.82
C HIS A 18 -7.03 -2.60 -4.11
N PRO A 19 -8.32 -2.90 -4.35
CA PRO A 19 -9.44 -2.07 -3.88
C PRO A 19 -9.48 -1.84 -2.37
N GLU A 20 -9.01 -2.81 -1.57
CA GLU A 20 -9.07 -2.76 -0.11
C GLU A 20 -7.81 -2.15 0.52
N LEU A 21 -6.76 -1.84 -0.26
CA LEU A 21 -5.46 -1.43 0.27
C LEU A 21 -5.55 -0.09 1.02
N LEU A 22 -6.18 0.91 0.39
CA LEU A 22 -6.31 2.25 0.97
C LEU A 22 -7.38 2.30 2.07
N ASP A 23 -8.41 1.44 1.96
CA ASP A 23 -9.43 1.29 3.00
C ASP A 23 -8.85 0.69 4.29
N THR A 24 -7.94 -0.28 4.14
CA THR A 24 -7.30 -0.98 5.27
C THR A 24 -6.15 -0.16 5.87
N ASN A 25 -5.48 0.67 5.05
CA ASN A 25 -4.34 1.48 5.47
C ASN A 25 -4.63 2.97 5.34
N ARG A 26 -5.34 3.51 6.35
CA ARG A 26 -5.72 4.93 6.41
C ARG A 26 -4.53 5.88 6.43
N TYR A 27 -3.41 5.50 7.06
CA TYR A 27 -2.19 6.31 7.07
C TYR A 27 -1.58 6.46 5.67
N LEU A 28 -1.55 5.39 4.88
CA LEU A 28 -1.09 5.45 3.50
C LEU A 28 -1.99 6.34 2.65
N TYR A 29 -3.30 6.22 2.83
CA TYR A 29 -4.27 7.06 2.15
C TYR A 29 -4.07 8.55 2.53
N PHE A 30 -3.90 8.85 3.82
CA PHE A 30 -3.58 10.19 4.30
C PHE A 30 -2.30 10.74 3.64
N HIS A 31 -1.20 9.99 3.62
CA HIS A 31 0.05 10.44 3.00
C HIS A 31 -0.08 10.69 1.49
N LEU A 32 -0.89 9.89 0.79
CA LEU A 32 -1.23 10.15 -0.61
C LEU A 32 -2.03 11.45 -0.76
N GLN A 33 -3.06 11.68 0.06
CA GLN A 33 -3.84 12.93 -0.01
C GLN A 33 -3.01 14.16 0.38
N GLN A 34 -2.17 14.05 1.40
CA GLN A 34 -1.20 15.07 1.77
C GLN A 34 -0.26 15.39 0.60
N GLN A 35 0.26 14.36 -0.08
CA GLN A 35 1.11 14.56 -1.25
C GLN A 35 0.36 15.25 -2.39
N HIS A 36 -0.91 14.92 -2.61
CA HIS A 36 -1.72 15.61 -3.61
C HIS A 36 -1.87 17.10 -3.29
N LEU A 37 -2.16 17.45 -2.03
CA LEU A 37 -2.23 18.84 -1.59
C LEU A 37 -0.89 19.57 -1.83
N ILE A 38 0.24 18.93 -1.52
CA ILE A 38 1.58 19.47 -1.80
C ILE A 38 1.77 19.75 -3.30
N GLU A 39 1.28 18.87 -4.19
CA GLU A 39 1.37 19.11 -5.64
C GLU A 39 0.46 20.26 -6.09
N LEU A 40 -0.74 20.45 -5.52
CA LEU A 40 -1.59 21.61 -5.80
C LEU A 40 -0.91 22.93 -5.38
N ILE A 41 -0.28 22.93 -4.20
CA ILE A 41 0.49 24.08 -3.70
C ILE A 41 1.67 24.37 -4.63
N ARG A 42 2.38 23.33 -5.10
CA ARG A 42 3.49 23.47 -6.05
C ARG A 42 3.03 24.08 -7.38
N LEU A 43 1.84 23.72 -7.86
CA LEU A 43 1.24 24.26 -9.08
C LEU A 43 0.64 25.66 -8.91
N ARG A 44 0.66 26.22 -7.69
CA ARG A 44 0.05 27.50 -7.32
C ARG A 44 -1.48 27.51 -7.53
N GLU A 45 -2.11 26.34 -7.48
CA GLU A 45 -3.56 26.18 -7.55
C GLU A 45 -4.16 26.34 -6.14
N THR A 46 -4.09 27.56 -5.59
CA THR A 46 -4.47 27.83 -4.20
C THR A 46 -5.94 27.57 -3.91
N GLU A 47 -6.84 27.90 -4.84
CA GLU A 47 -8.28 27.64 -4.69
C GLU A 47 -8.57 26.13 -4.60
N ALA A 48 -8.00 25.33 -5.52
CA ALA A 48 -8.14 23.88 -5.51
C ALA A 48 -7.52 23.25 -4.27
N ALA A 49 -6.36 23.74 -3.84
CA ALA A 49 -5.71 23.29 -2.60
C ALA A 49 -6.59 23.55 -1.37
N LEU A 50 -7.22 24.72 -1.29
CA LEU A 50 -8.08 25.10 -0.17
C LEU A 50 -9.38 24.29 -0.16
N GLU A 51 -10.03 24.13 -1.31
CA GLU A 51 -11.23 23.31 -1.47
C GLU A 51 -10.95 21.84 -1.11
N PHE A 52 -9.82 21.31 -1.58
CA PHE A 52 -9.37 19.96 -1.26
C PHE A 52 -9.11 19.79 0.25
N ALA A 53 -8.43 20.75 0.88
CA ALA A 53 -8.17 20.75 2.31
C ALA A 53 -9.45 20.76 3.16
N GLN A 54 -10.45 21.55 2.75
CA GLN A 54 -11.72 21.66 3.47
C GLN A 54 -12.59 20.42 3.31
N SER A 55 -12.59 19.80 2.13
CA SER A 55 -13.48 18.68 1.82
C SER A 55 -12.92 17.32 2.27
N GLN A 56 -11.65 17.03 1.98
CA GLN A 56 -11.10 15.68 2.15
C GLN A 56 -10.24 15.52 3.40
N LEU A 57 -9.60 16.60 3.84
CA LEU A 57 -8.62 16.56 4.93
C LEU A 57 -9.23 16.88 6.30
N ALA A 58 -10.34 17.63 6.34
CA ALA A 58 -11.06 17.92 7.59
C ALA A 58 -11.57 16.66 8.29
N GLU A 59 -12.03 15.65 7.53
CA GLU A 59 -12.52 14.39 8.10
C GLU A 59 -11.38 13.44 8.54
N GLN A 60 -10.20 13.54 7.92
CA GLN A 60 -9.04 12.69 8.19
C GLN A 60 -8.16 13.20 9.35
N GLY A 61 -8.22 14.51 9.64
CA GLY A 61 -7.40 15.13 10.68
C GLY A 61 -7.72 14.64 12.09
N GLU A 62 -8.93 14.19 12.40
CA GLU A 62 -9.30 13.82 13.78
C GLU A 62 -8.72 12.49 14.27
N GLU A 63 -8.12 11.69 13.39
CA GLU A 63 -7.72 10.31 13.71
C GLU A 63 -6.35 10.20 14.43
N SER A 64 -5.41 11.12 14.20
CA SER A 64 -4.06 11.07 14.77
C SER A 64 -3.44 12.45 14.92
N ARG A 65 -2.78 12.67 16.06
CA ARG A 65 -2.10 13.94 16.39
C ARG A 65 -0.91 14.20 15.47
N GLU A 66 -0.24 13.14 15.00
CA GLU A 66 0.84 13.19 14.03
C GLU A 66 0.31 13.64 12.66
N CYS A 67 -0.82 13.08 12.19
CA CYS A 67 -1.48 13.50 10.95
C CYS A 67 -1.91 14.97 11.00
N LEU A 68 -2.47 15.44 12.12
CA LEU A 68 -2.78 16.86 12.32
C LEU A 68 -1.56 17.75 12.16
N THR A 69 -0.45 17.38 12.82
CA THR A 69 0.78 18.17 12.78
C THR A 69 1.32 18.27 11.35
N GLU A 70 1.34 17.15 10.62
CA GLU A 70 1.78 17.12 9.22
C GLU A 70 0.85 17.91 8.28
N MET A 71 -0.45 17.91 8.56
CA MET A 71 -1.44 18.69 7.83
C MET A 71 -1.28 20.19 8.08
N GLU A 72 -1.11 20.62 9.34
CA GLU A 72 -0.86 22.02 9.71
C GLU A 72 0.38 22.56 9.00
N ARG A 73 1.48 21.78 8.96
CA ARG A 73 2.69 22.14 8.23
C ARG A 73 2.44 22.31 6.73
N THR A 74 1.65 21.41 6.14
CA THR A 74 1.32 21.44 4.72
C THR A 74 0.44 22.65 4.38
N LEU A 75 -0.57 22.96 5.21
CA LEU A 75 -1.45 24.12 5.02
C LEU A 75 -0.74 25.43 5.29
N ALA A 76 0.22 25.46 6.21
CA ALA A 76 1.03 26.64 6.47
C ALA A 76 1.77 27.12 5.21
N LEU A 77 2.12 26.23 4.27
CA LEU A 77 2.70 26.60 2.98
C LEU A 77 1.84 27.57 2.17
N LEU A 78 0.51 27.49 2.29
CA LEU A 78 -0.43 28.40 1.60
C LEU A 78 -0.34 29.84 2.12
N ALA A 79 0.18 30.05 3.33
CA ALA A 79 0.33 31.37 3.93
C ALA A 79 1.58 32.13 3.45
N PHE A 80 2.46 31.48 2.66
CA PHE A 80 3.68 32.09 2.14
C PHE A 80 3.57 32.38 0.65
N ASP A 81 4.00 33.59 0.24
CA ASP A 81 4.11 33.96 -1.18
C ASP A 81 5.08 33.03 -1.92
N ASN A 82 6.18 32.65 -1.25
CA ASN A 82 7.16 31.67 -1.70
C ASN A 82 7.20 30.45 -0.74
N PRO A 83 6.39 29.41 -1.00
CA PRO A 83 6.32 28.20 -0.18
C PRO A 83 7.67 27.48 -0.05
N GLU A 84 8.53 27.54 -1.08
CA GLU A 84 9.87 26.92 -1.07
C GLU A 84 10.83 27.58 -0.08
N GLU A 85 10.66 28.87 0.21
CA GLU A 85 11.48 29.62 1.17
C GLU A 85 10.93 29.55 2.60
N SER A 86 9.80 28.87 2.78
CA SER A 86 9.16 28.73 4.09
C SER A 86 9.90 27.71 4.98
N PRO A 87 9.65 27.72 6.30
CA PRO A 87 10.16 26.69 7.22
C PRO A 87 9.75 25.25 6.86
N PHE A 88 8.74 25.09 5.99
CA PHE A 88 8.21 23.80 5.54
C PHE A 88 8.47 23.53 4.05
N GLY A 89 9.34 24.32 3.42
CA GLY A 89 9.70 24.16 2.01
C GLY A 89 10.31 22.79 1.69
N ASP A 90 10.80 22.07 2.71
CA ASP A 90 11.26 20.69 2.59
C ASP A 90 10.18 19.73 2.08
N LEU A 91 8.91 19.97 2.38
CA LEU A 91 7.78 19.19 1.88
C LEU A 91 7.62 19.29 0.35
N LEU A 92 8.10 20.38 -0.26
CA LEU A 92 8.06 20.58 -1.71
C LEU A 92 9.23 19.89 -2.43
N ASN A 93 10.18 19.31 -1.71
CA ASN A 93 11.31 18.64 -2.33
C ASN A 93 10.95 17.29 -2.95
N MET A 94 11.76 16.85 -3.91
CA MET A 94 11.63 15.52 -4.52
C MET A 94 11.75 14.37 -3.50
N MET A 95 12.49 14.58 -2.41
CA MET A 95 12.60 13.60 -1.32
C MET A 95 11.26 13.26 -0.69
N GLN A 96 10.33 14.22 -0.59
CA GLN A 96 8.99 13.97 -0.07
C GLN A 96 8.21 13.03 -0.99
N ARG A 97 8.27 13.24 -2.32
CA ARG A 97 7.66 12.30 -3.29
C ARG A 97 8.26 10.91 -3.21
N GLN A 98 9.58 10.81 -3.02
CA GLN A 98 10.28 9.53 -2.90
C GLN A 98 9.85 8.78 -1.63
N LYS A 99 9.67 9.49 -0.52
CA LYS A 99 9.15 8.93 0.74
C LYS A 99 7.79 8.29 0.52
N VAL A 100 6.81 9.05 0.00
CA VAL A 100 5.45 8.56 -0.26
C VAL A 100 5.46 7.42 -1.29
N TRP A 101 6.29 7.52 -2.33
CA TRP A 101 6.46 6.43 -3.29
C TRP A 101 6.99 5.15 -2.63
N SER A 102 7.98 5.26 -1.74
CA SER A 102 8.55 4.13 -1.01
C SER A 102 7.52 3.48 -0.08
N GLU A 103 6.72 4.28 0.62
CA GLU A 103 5.65 3.81 1.50
C GLU A 103 4.58 3.04 0.71
N VAL A 104 4.13 3.59 -0.42
CA VAL A 104 3.19 2.91 -1.32
C VAL A 104 3.79 1.62 -1.84
N ASN A 105 5.04 1.64 -2.31
CA ASN A 105 5.70 0.47 -2.85
C ASN A 105 5.82 -0.64 -1.79
N GLN A 106 6.18 -0.28 -0.56
CA GLN A 106 6.22 -1.23 0.54
C GLN A 106 4.83 -1.79 0.88
N CYS A 107 3.81 -0.94 0.99
CA CYS A 107 2.46 -1.39 1.31
C CYS A 107 1.87 -2.29 0.22
N VAL A 108 2.14 -1.99 -1.05
CA VAL A 108 1.75 -2.87 -2.17
C VAL A 108 2.45 -4.21 -2.07
N LEU A 109 3.77 -4.25 -1.82
CA LEU A 109 4.50 -5.50 -1.63
C LEU A 109 3.95 -6.32 -0.45
N ASP A 110 3.65 -5.65 0.67
CA ASP A 110 3.07 -6.30 1.86
C ASP A 110 1.65 -6.81 1.59
N TYR A 111 0.85 -6.09 0.82
CA TYR A 111 -0.50 -6.50 0.42
C TYR A 111 -0.50 -7.65 -0.60
N GLU A 112 0.43 -7.62 -1.56
CA GLU A 112 0.66 -8.69 -2.52
C GLU A 112 1.19 -9.97 -1.87
N ASN A 113 1.71 -9.88 -0.64
CA ASN A 113 2.12 -10.99 0.21
C ASN A 113 0.92 -11.81 0.78
N ARG A 114 -0.02 -12.20 -0.10
CA ARG A 114 -1.09 -13.18 0.16
C ARG A 114 -0.49 -14.53 0.54
N GLU A 115 -0.44 -14.83 1.85
CA GLU A 115 0.22 -15.99 2.48
C GLU A 115 1.69 -16.16 2.03
N SER A 116 2.65 -16.02 2.96
CA SER A 116 4.09 -16.21 2.72
C SER A 116 4.47 -17.52 1.98
N THR A 117 3.55 -18.49 1.95
CA THR A 117 3.60 -19.64 1.06
C THR A 117 2.58 -19.49 -0.07
N PRO A 118 2.99 -19.61 -1.35
CA PRO A 118 2.05 -19.76 -2.45
C PRO A 118 0.99 -20.81 -2.11
N LYS A 119 -0.28 -20.58 -2.43
CA LYS A 119 -1.37 -21.56 -2.16
C LYS A 119 -0.99 -22.97 -2.61
N LEU A 120 -0.30 -23.09 -3.75
CA LEU A 120 0.27 -24.35 -4.24
C LEU A 120 1.29 -24.96 -3.28
N ALA A 121 2.24 -24.17 -2.76
CA ALA A 121 3.22 -24.64 -1.77
C ALA A 121 2.55 -25.08 -0.46
N LYS A 122 1.49 -24.39 -0.02
CA LYS A 122 0.71 -24.79 1.16
C LYS A 122 -0.04 -26.10 0.93
N LEU A 123 -0.67 -26.26 -0.23
CA LEU A 123 -1.33 -27.51 -0.64
C LEU A 123 -0.33 -28.67 -0.75
N LEU A 124 0.86 -28.43 -1.31
CA LEU A 124 1.93 -29.43 -1.40
C LEU A 124 2.43 -29.86 -0.01
N LYS A 125 2.64 -28.90 0.91
CA LYS A 125 3.01 -29.20 2.30
C LYS A 125 1.93 -30.01 3.01
N LEU A 126 0.65 -29.64 2.84
CA LEU A 126 -0.48 -30.37 3.41
C LEU A 126 -0.59 -31.79 2.87
N LEU A 127 -0.40 -31.97 1.55
CA LEU A 127 -0.39 -33.28 0.90
C LEU A 127 0.73 -34.16 1.46
N LEU A 128 1.97 -33.65 1.51
CA LEU A 128 3.11 -34.39 2.05
C LEU A 128 2.91 -34.78 3.51
N TRP A 129 2.36 -33.87 4.31
CA TRP A 129 2.01 -34.14 5.71
C TRP A 129 0.96 -35.25 5.83
N ALA A 130 -0.13 -35.19 5.05
CA ALA A 130 -1.20 -36.19 5.08
C ALA A 130 -0.70 -37.59 4.65
N GLN A 131 0.14 -37.66 3.61
CA GLN A 131 0.76 -38.92 3.18
C GLN A 131 1.66 -39.50 4.28
N ASN A 132 2.47 -38.67 4.95
CA ASN A 132 3.32 -39.11 6.07
C ASN A 132 2.49 -39.62 7.27
N GLU A 133 1.39 -38.96 7.61
CA GLU A 133 0.48 -39.40 8.67
C GLU A 133 -0.17 -40.75 8.35
N LEU A 134 -0.58 -40.97 7.09
CA LEU A 134 -1.14 -42.24 6.63
C LEU A 134 -0.08 -43.36 6.60
N ASP A 135 1.16 -43.05 6.22
CA ASP A 135 2.29 -43.97 6.27
C ASP A 135 2.57 -44.43 7.71
N GLN A 136 2.57 -43.50 8.68
CA GLN A 136 2.74 -43.81 10.10
C GLN A 136 1.64 -44.73 10.63
N LYS A 137 0.40 -44.56 10.16
CA LYS A 137 -0.75 -45.40 10.51
C LYS A 137 -0.83 -46.71 9.71
N LYS A 138 0.11 -46.97 8.79
CA LYS A 138 0.17 -48.15 7.91
C LYS A 138 -1.12 -48.36 7.10
N VAL A 139 -1.77 -47.27 6.72
CA VAL A 139 -2.96 -47.31 5.86
C VAL A 139 -2.50 -47.48 4.41
N LYS A 140 -3.19 -48.32 3.63
CA LYS A 140 -3.00 -48.41 2.19
C LYS A 140 -3.76 -47.27 1.51
N TYR A 141 -3.07 -46.41 0.77
CA TYR A 141 -3.68 -45.30 0.03
C TYR A 141 -2.88 -44.98 -1.25
N PRO A 142 -3.50 -44.36 -2.28
CA PRO A 142 -2.80 -43.90 -3.46
C PRO A 142 -1.86 -42.74 -3.13
N LYS A 143 -0.58 -42.86 -3.49
CA LYS A 143 0.47 -41.91 -3.12
C LYS A 143 0.97 -41.14 -4.34
N MET A 144 1.08 -39.83 -4.23
CA MET A 144 1.74 -39.00 -5.23
C MET A 144 3.26 -39.15 -5.09
N THR A 145 3.89 -39.74 -6.11
CA THR A 145 5.33 -40.06 -6.13
C THR A 145 6.14 -39.01 -6.88
N ASP A 146 5.55 -38.37 -7.90
CA ASP A 146 6.17 -37.26 -8.65
C ASP A 146 5.32 -36.00 -8.54
N LEU A 147 5.75 -35.06 -7.69
CA LEU A 147 5.09 -33.78 -7.49
C LEU A 147 5.15 -32.87 -8.72
N SER A 148 6.15 -33.05 -9.59
CA SER A 148 6.39 -32.21 -10.77
C SER A 148 5.44 -32.57 -11.90
N LYS A 149 5.11 -33.87 -12.03
CA LYS A 149 4.23 -34.41 -13.06
C LYS A 149 2.84 -34.77 -12.55
N GLY A 150 2.60 -34.72 -11.24
CA GLY A 150 1.33 -35.07 -10.61
C GLY A 150 1.01 -36.57 -10.66
N THR A 151 2.02 -37.44 -10.76
CA THR A 151 1.83 -38.89 -10.89
C THR A 151 1.42 -39.50 -9.56
N ILE A 152 0.32 -40.25 -9.54
CA ILE A 152 -0.22 -40.97 -8.39
C ILE A 152 -0.11 -42.47 -8.66
N GLU A 153 0.42 -43.22 -7.69
CA GLU A 153 0.54 -44.67 -7.75
C GLU A 153 -0.38 -45.33 -6.71
N ASP A 154 -1.05 -46.41 -7.11
CA ASP A 154 -1.91 -47.19 -6.22
C ASP A 154 -1.08 -47.95 -5.17
N PRO A 155 -1.64 -48.18 -3.97
CA PRO A 155 -0.93 -48.86 -2.89
C PRO A 155 -0.60 -50.30 -3.25
N LYS A 156 0.67 -50.69 -3.10
CA LYS A 156 1.14 -52.08 -3.18
C LYS A 156 0.65 -52.92 -1.99
#